data_AF-A0A945GDE8-F1
#
_entry.id   AF-A0A945GDE8-F1
#
_cell.length_a   1.000
_cell.length_b   1.000
_cell.length_c   1.000
_cell.angle_alpha   90.00
_cell.angle_beta   90.00
_cell.angle_gamma   90.00
#
_symmetry.space_group_name_H-M   'P 1'
#
loop_
_entity.id
_entity.type
_entity.pdbx_description
1 polymer ?
#
loop_
_entity_poly.entity_id
_entity_poly.type
_entity_poly.pdbx_seq_one_letter_code
_entity_poly.pdbx_strand_id
1 'polypeptide(L)'
;MDMALSIKNNILRKAKFSIDKKHRYELSRHWDLSKSDILFIMLNPSIANEDIDDPTIKRLISFTREFKHGGFFVANLFTYITPYSKTLDTSIGLTKLNLKTIKNLVNKVDEVIYAWGNSIKEPQELKNLVKNPKCFGKNLNGTPKHPLYLSSNSKLIKFR
;
A
#
# COMPACT_ATOMS: atom_id res chain seq x y z
N MET A 1 15.79 8.88 6.73
CA MET A 1 14.69 8.74 5.76
C MET A 1 14.39 10.11 5.23
N ASP A 2 14.18 10.23 3.94
CA ASP A 2 13.83 11.47 3.27
C ASP A 2 12.30 11.49 3.03
N MET A 3 11.66 12.65 3.21
CA MET A 3 10.21 12.79 3.00
C MET A 3 9.96 13.90 1.99
N ALA A 4 9.36 13.52 0.86
CA ALA A 4 8.94 14.44 -0.16
C ALA A 4 7.43 14.72 -0.05
N LEU A 5 7.04 15.95 -0.38
CA LEU A 5 5.69 16.48 -0.26
C LEU A 5 5.35 17.34 -1.48
N SER A 6 4.19 17.13 -2.08
CA SER A 6 3.63 18.06 -3.08
C SER A 6 2.11 18.15 -2.98
N ILE A 7 1.55 19.23 -3.52
CA ILE A 7 0.10 19.40 -3.68
C ILE A 7 -0.18 19.51 -5.18
N LYS A 8 -1.00 18.60 -5.71
CA LYS A 8 -1.38 18.59 -7.12
C LYS A 8 -2.82 18.13 -7.28
N ASN A 9 -3.61 18.88 -8.04
CA ASN A 9 -5.04 18.64 -8.25
C ASN A 9 -5.83 18.53 -6.93
N ASN A 10 -5.52 19.41 -5.95
CA ASN A 10 -6.09 19.40 -4.60
C ASN A 10 -5.88 18.08 -3.83
N ILE A 11 -4.83 17.33 -4.18
CA ILE A 11 -4.41 16.14 -3.43
C ILE A 11 -3.09 16.47 -2.75
N LEU A 12 -3.02 16.26 -1.43
CA LEU A 12 -1.79 16.23 -0.65
C LEU A 12 -1.07 14.91 -0.90
N ARG A 13 0.17 14.97 -1.37
CA ARG A 13 0.93 13.82 -1.86
C ARG A 13 2.23 13.71 -1.09
N LYS A 14 2.50 12.55 -0.49
CA LYS A 14 3.75 12.29 0.21
C LYS A 14 4.38 11.00 -0.26
N ALA A 15 5.71 10.95 -0.23
CA ALA A 15 6.48 9.73 -0.37
C ALA A 15 7.69 9.76 0.57
N LYS A 16 7.97 8.64 1.22
CA LYS A 16 9.04 8.51 2.22
C LYS A 16 10.06 7.49 1.78
N PHE A 17 11.30 7.93 1.59
CA PHE A 17 12.37 7.16 0.99
C PHE A 17 13.52 6.89 1.98
N SER A 18 14.36 5.91 1.62
CA SER A 18 15.74 5.88 2.09
C SER A 18 16.53 7.06 1.53
N ILE A 19 17.65 7.40 2.16
CA ILE A 19 18.50 8.53 1.75
C ILE A 19 19.04 8.31 0.32
N ASP A 20 19.37 7.07 -0.03
CA ASP A 20 19.83 6.68 -1.37
C ASP A 20 18.69 6.55 -2.41
N LYS A 21 17.44 6.81 -2.02
CA LYS A 21 16.23 6.70 -2.83
C LYS A 21 16.00 5.32 -3.47
N LYS A 22 16.69 4.27 -3.04
CA LYS A 22 16.46 2.89 -3.51
C LYS A 22 15.25 2.22 -2.88
N HIS A 23 14.84 2.71 -1.71
CA HIS A 23 13.73 2.15 -0.95
C HIS A 23 12.64 3.20 -0.70
N ARG A 24 11.37 2.78 -0.80
CA ARG A 24 10.19 3.57 -0.39
C ARG A 24 9.42 2.84 0.71
N TYR A 25 9.25 3.51 1.83
CA TYR A 25 8.60 2.96 3.03
C TYR A 25 7.12 3.33 3.11
N GLU A 26 6.75 4.49 2.57
CA GLU A 26 5.40 5.03 2.63
C GLU A 26 5.13 5.88 1.39
N LEU A 27 3.90 5.83 0.89
CA LEU A 27 3.35 6.77 -0.07
C LEU A 27 1.93 7.13 0.38
N SER A 28 1.47 8.36 0.15
CA SER A 28 0.11 8.73 0.47
C SER A 28 -0.50 9.77 -0.46
N ARG A 29 -1.83 9.78 -0.47
CA ARG A 29 -2.70 10.70 -1.22
C ARG A 29 -3.89 11.05 -0.34
N HIS A 30 -4.10 12.34 -0.07
CA HIS A 30 -5.24 12.82 0.73
C HIS A 30 -5.91 14.00 0.04
N TRP A 31 -7.23 13.98 -0.08
CA TRP A 31 -8.03 15.05 -0.68
C TRP A 31 -9.11 15.60 0.25
N ASP A 32 -9.45 14.89 1.33
CA ASP A 32 -10.43 15.32 2.31
C ASP A 32 -9.98 14.89 3.72
N LEU A 33 -9.37 15.83 4.46
CA LEU A 33 -8.82 15.57 5.79
C LEU A 33 -9.89 15.42 6.89
N SER A 34 -11.16 15.66 6.57
CA SER A 34 -12.28 15.46 7.50
C SER A 34 -12.77 14.01 7.56
N LYS A 35 -12.31 13.17 6.62
CA LYS A 35 -12.69 11.75 6.51
C LYS A 35 -11.52 10.85 6.88
N SER A 36 -11.83 9.61 7.21
CA SER A 36 -10.82 8.62 7.52
C SER A 36 -10.05 8.15 6.30
N ASP A 37 -8.85 7.62 6.56
CA ASP A 37 -7.97 7.04 5.56
C ASP A 37 -7.98 5.51 5.61
N ILE A 38 -7.50 4.90 4.53
CA ILE A 38 -7.23 3.46 4.44
C ILE A 38 -5.77 3.18 4.13
N LEU A 39 -5.27 2.02 4.60
CA LEU A 39 -3.92 1.56 4.29
C LEU A 39 -3.97 0.40 3.30
N PHE A 40 -3.32 0.55 2.15
CA PHE A 40 -3.02 -0.57 1.25
C PHE A 40 -1.63 -1.14 1.58
N ILE A 41 -1.57 -2.45 1.84
CA ILE A 41 -0.31 -3.20 1.98
C ILE A 41 -0.07 -4.01 0.72
N MET A 42 0.97 -3.62 -0.01
CA MET A 42 1.29 -4.13 -1.35
C MET A 42 2.64 -4.87 -1.35
N LEU A 43 3.04 -5.43 -2.50
CA LEU A 43 4.25 -6.25 -2.56
C LEU A 43 5.51 -5.40 -2.44
N ASN A 44 5.71 -4.49 -3.40
CA ASN A 44 6.86 -3.63 -3.48
C ASN A 44 6.51 -2.32 -4.21
N PRO A 45 7.22 -1.22 -3.91
CA PRO A 45 7.03 0.02 -4.61
C PRO A 45 7.48 -0.06 -6.07
N SER A 46 6.64 0.47 -6.97
CA SER A 46 7.01 0.80 -8.36
C SER A 46 7.34 2.30 -8.47
N ILE A 47 7.15 2.90 -9.65
CA ILE A 47 7.62 4.25 -9.99
C ILE A 47 6.88 5.41 -9.31
N ALA A 48 5.70 5.19 -8.70
CA ALA A 48 4.95 6.28 -8.08
C ALA A 48 5.73 6.97 -6.94
N ASN A 49 5.67 8.30 -6.90
CA ASN A 49 6.34 9.13 -5.89
C ASN A 49 5.40 10.27 -5.46
N GLU A 50 5.90 11.36 -4.92
CA GLU A 50 5.12 12.55 -4.56
C GLU A 50 4.45 13.19 -5.79
N ASP A 51 5.05 13.15 -6.98
CA ASP A 51 4.58 13.89 -8.16
C ASP A 51 3.89 13.02 -9.23
N ILE A 52 4.21 11.73 -9.25
CA ILE A 52 3.81 10.77 -10.28
C ILE A 52 2.91 9.70 -9.66
N ASP A 53 1.78 9.45 -10.31
CA ASP A 53 0.94 8.27 -10.06
C ASP A 53 1.16 7.23 -11.15
N ASP A 54 1.54 6.02 -10.75
CA ASP A 54 1.54 4.84 -11.63
C ASP A 54 0.11 4.27 -11.78
N PRO A 55 -0.12 3.29 -12.69
CA PRO A 55 -1.44 2.71 -12.90
C PRO A 55 -2.09 2.13 -11.62
N THR A 56 -1.27 1.60 -10.71
CA THR A 56 -1.73 1.06 -9.44
C THR A 56 -2.24 2.18 -8.54
N ILE A 57 -1.48 3.27 -8.36
CA ILE A 57 -1.90 4.40 -7.54
C ILE A 57 -3.17 5.06 -8.09
N LYS A 58 -3.31 5.17 -9.42
CA LYS A 58 -4.55 5.65 -10.04
C LYS A 58 -5.76 4.77 -9.68
N ARG A 59 -5.58 3.45 -9.66
CA ARG A 59 -6.61 2.50 -9.20
C ARG A 59 -6.94 2.70 -7.72
N LEU A 60 -5.94 2.87 -6.87
CA LEU A 60 -6.16 3.10 -5.43
C LEU A 60 -6.94 4.40 -5.18
N ILE A 61 -6.64 5.49 -5.91
CA ILE A 61 -7.43 6.73 -5.84
C ILE A 61 -8.91 6.44 -6.18
N SER A 62 -9.17 5.74 -7.27
CA SER A 62 -10.55 5.40 -7.67
C SER A 62 -11.27 4.58 -6.61
N PHE A 63 -10.65 3.52 -6.08
CA PHE A 63 -11.27 2.65 -5.07
C PHE A 63 -11.50 3.39 -3.76
N THR A 64 -10.53 4.18 -3.30
CA THR A 64 -10.64 4.92 -2.04
C THR A 64 -11.80 5.93 -2.08
N ARG A 65 -12.01 6.58 -3.23
CA ARG A 65 -13.17 7.47 -3.44
C ARG A 65 -14.49 6.71 -3.42
N GLU A 66 -14.57 5.56 -4.08
CA GLU A 66 -15.75 4.69 -4.05
C GLU A 66 -16.08 4.21 -2.63
N PHE A 67 -15.04 3.94 -1.83
CA PHE A 67 -15.16 3.57 -0.42
C PHE A 67 -15.39 4.78 0.51
N LYS A 68 -15.53 5.99 -0.04
CA LYS A 68 -15.86 7.23 0.67
C LYS A 68 -14.82 7.68 1.71
N HIS A 69 -13.56 7.30 1.53
CA HIS A 69 -12.45 7.75 2.37
C HIS A 69 -11.84 9.07 1.86
N GLY A 70 -11.17 9.76 2.77
CA GLY A 70 -10.52 11.06 2.53
C GLY A 70 -9.17 10.95 1.84
N GLY A 71 -8.56 9.77 1.91
CA GLY A 71 -7.24 9.50 1.40
C GLY A 71 -6.80 8.07 1.70
N PHE A 72 -5.56 7.78 1.35
CA PHE A 72 -4.93 6.51 1.65
C PHE A 72 -3.43 6.62 1.87
N PHE A 73 -2.93 5.61 2.57
CA PHE A 73 -1.53 5.26 2.66
C PHE A 73 -1.24 3.99 1.87
N VAL A 74 -0.01 3.86 1.38
CA VAL A 74 0.55 2.65 0.81
C VAL A 74 1.82 2.31 1.58
N ALA A 75 1.86 1.09 2.10
CA ALA A 75 3.08 0.45 2.56
C ALA A 75 3.31 -0.84 1.75
N ASN A 76 4.53 -1.35 1.77
CA ASN A 76 4.89 -2.54 1.00
C ASN A 76 5.57 -3.58 1.88
N LEU A 77 5.45 -4.86 1.54
CA LEU A 77 6.16 -5.94 2.22
C LEU A 77 7.68 -5.85 2.00
N PHE A 78 8.08 -5.43 0.80
CA PHE A 78 9.45 -5.11 0.43
C PHE A 78 9.54 -3.64 0.04
N THR A 79 10.62 -2.96 0.41
CA THR A 79 10.74 -1.52 0.20
C THR A 79 11.53 -1.15 -1.04
N TYR A 80 12.24 -2.09 -1.65
CA TYR A 80 13.05 -1.84 -2.84
C TYR A 80 12.18 -1.41 -4.02
N ILE A 81 12.55 -0.31 -4.66
CA ILE A 81 11.78 0.29 -5.74
C ILE A 81 12.12 -0.42 -7.06
N THR A 82 11.12 -1.10 -7.65
CA THR A 82 11.25 -1.73 -8.96
C THR A 82 9.86 -2.02 -9.56
N PRO A 83 9.62 -1.81 -10.86
CA PRO A 83 8.41 -2.30 -11.52
C PRO A 83 8.46 -3.82 -11.75
N TYR A 84 9.62 -4.46 -11.60
CA TYR A 84 9.85 -5.88 -11.89
C TYR A 84 9.86 -6.71 -10.59
N SER A 85 8.68 -7.03 -10.06
CA SER A 85 8.56 -7.75 -8.78
C SER A 85 9.26 -9.12 -8.74
N LYS A 86 9.49 -9.75 -9.91
CA LYS A 86 10.24 -11.02 -10.02
C LYS A 86 11.71 -10.90 -9.63
N THR A 87 12.27 -9.69 -9.59
CA THR A 87 13.68 -9.45 -9.22
C THR A 87 13.84 -9.17 -7.72
N LEU A 88 12.78 -9.23 -6.94
CA LEU A 88 12.85 -8.99 -5.50
C LEU A 88 13.54 -10.16 -4.82
N ASP A 89 14.51 -9.86 -3.96
CA ASP A 89 15.01 -10.82 -3.00
C ASP A 89 14.03 -10.97 -1.85
N THR A 90 13.18 -11.99 -1.93
CA THR A 90 12.17 -12.26 -0.92
C THR A 90 12.75 -12.80 0.39
N SER A 91 14.01 -13.24 0.41
CA SER A 91 14.66 -13.78 1.61
C SER A 91 14.88 -12.71 2.68
N ILE A 92 14.97 -11.44 2.29
CA ILE A 92 15.07 -10.28 3.19
C ILE A 92 13.85 -10.16 4.12
N GLY A 93 12.67 -10.56 3.63
CA GLY A 93 11.41 -10.42 4.36
C GLY A 93 11.10 -8.98 4.79
N LEU A 94 10.30 -8.86 5.86
CA LEU A 94 9.96 -7.58 6.49
C LEU A 94 11.10 -7.10 7.38
N THR A 95 11.82 -6.06 6.97
CA THR A 95 12.84 -5.44 7.83
C THR A 95 12.21 -4.71 9.03
N LYS A 96 12.98 -4.52 10.11
CA LYS A 96 12.53 -3.80 11.33
C LYS A 96 11.97 -2.41 11.02
N LEU A 97 12.62 -1.67 10.11
CA LEU A 97 12.18 -0.33 9.71
C LEU A 97 10.87 -0.39 8.91
N ASN A 98 10.71 -1.41 8.07
CA ASN A 98 9.50 -1.61 7.29
C ASN A 98 8.32 -1.94 8.21
N LEU A 99 8.50 -2.89 9.12
CA LEU A 99 7.48 -3.28 10.11
C LEU A 99 7.09 -2.12 11.03
N LYS A 100 8.06 -1.30 11.47
CA LYS A 100 7.79 -0.09 12.27
C LYS A 100 6.93 0.90 11.49
N THR A 101 7.21 1.10 10.20
CA THR A 101 6.43 2.00 9.35
C THR A 101 4.99 1.47 9.17
N ILE A 102 4.84 0.18 8.85
CA ILE A 102 3.52 -0.45 8.73
C ILE A 102 2.74 -0.32 10.05
N LYS A 103 3.36 -0.60 11.20
CA LYS A 103 2.70 -0.47 12.52
C LYS A 103 2.19 0.95 12.77
N ASN A 104 2.99 1.96 12.45
CA ASN A 104 2.57 3.35 12.61
C ASN A 104 1.40 3.72 11.70
N LEU A 105 1.33 3.17 10.48
CA LEU A 105 0.25 3.44 9.54
C LEU A 105 -1.02 2.68 9.91
N VAL A 106 -0.91 1.42 10.36
CA VAL A 106 -2.05 0.64 10.86
C VAL A 106 -2.79 1.37 12.00
N ASN A 107 -2.06 2.10 12.84
CA ASN A 107 -2.64 2.88 13.94
C ASN A 107 -3.29 4.22 13.51
N LYS A 108 -3.22 4.59 12.23
CA LYS A 108 -3.73 5.88 11.70
C LYS A 108 -4.96 5.74 10.81
N VAL A 109 -5.35 4.51 10.49
CA VAL A 109 -6.37 4.23 9.47
C VAL A 109 -7.50 3.41 10.06
N ASP A 110 -8.69 3.52 9.47
CA ASP A 110 -9.85 2.72 9.88
C ASP A 110 -9.79 1.30 9.32
N GLU A 111 -9.18 1.14 8.14
CA GLU A 111 -9.11 -0.13 7.44
C GLU A 111 -7.72 -0.41 6.84
N VAL A 112 -7.33 -1.70 6.89
CA VAL A 112 -6.12 -2.21 6.26
C VAL A 112 -6.49 -3.20 5.17
N ILE A 113 -6.03 -2.94 3.96
CA ILE A 113 -6.34 -3.71 2.75
C ILE A 113 -5.06 -4.38 2.26
N TYR A 114 -5.08 -5.71 2.22
CA TYR A 114 -4.02 -6.51 1.63
C TYR A 114 -4.20 -6.60 0.10
N ALA A 115 -3.11 -6.37 -0.63
CA ALA A 115 -3.15 -6.15 -2.09
C ALA A 115 -1.86 -6.58 -2.84
N TRP A 116 -1.03 -7.46 -2.28
CA TRP A 116 0.30 -7.81 -2.82
C TRP A 116 0.31 -8.85 -3.96
N GLY A 117 -0.85 -9.31 -4.42
CA GLY A 117 -0.95 -10.20 -5.59
C GLY A 117 -0.44 -11.62 -5.35
N ASN A 118 -0.32 -12.36 -6.46
CA ASN A 118 0.03 -13.77 -6.49
C ASN A 118 1.54 -14.02 -6.26
N SER A 119 2.04 -13.68 -5.07
CA SER A 119 3.47 -13.70 -4.74
C SER A 119 3.77 -14.52 -3.48
N ILE A 120 3.67 -13.91 -2.29
CA ILE A 120 4.05 -14.53 -1.02
C ILE A 120 2.86 -14.74 -0.10
N LYS A 121 2.96 -15.71 0.81
CA LYS A 121 1.99 -15.91 1.90
C LYS A 121 2.05 -14.73 2.89
N GLU A 122 0.98 -14.52 3.66
CA GLU A 122 0.94 -13.50 4.72
C GLU A 122 2.13 -13.69 5.68
N PRO A 123 3.04 -12.70 5.82
CA PRO A 123 4.14 -12.79 6.80
C PRO A 123 3.60 -12.87 8.22
N GLN A 124 4.23 -13.66 9.08
CA GLN A 124 3.75 -13.89 10.46
C GLN A 124 3.75 -12.61 11.30
N GLU A 125 4.74 -11.74 11.10
CA GLU A 125 4.85 -10.44 11.75
C GLU A 125 3.67 -9.55 11.38
N LEU A 126 3.28 -9.57 10.10
CA LEU A 126 2.13 -8.82 9.62
C LEU A 126 0.81 -9.39 10.16
N LYS A 127 0.69 -10.72 10.18
CA LYS A 127 -0.46 -11.42 10.77
C LYS A 127 -0.68 -11.05 12.24
N ASN A 128 0.40 -10.94 13.00
CA ASN A 128 0.35 -10.55 14.40
C ASN A 128 -0.09 -9.08 14.57
N LEU A 129 0.35 -8.21 13.65
CA LEU A 129 0.12 -6.77 13.68
C LEU A 129 -1.30 -6.36 13.24
N VAL A 130 -1.79 -6.91 12.12
CA VAL A 130 -3.07 -6.51 11.52
C VAL A 130 -4.13 -7.53 11.88
N LYS A 131 -5.06 -7.22 12.78
CA LYS A 131 -6.02 -8.23 13.26
C LYS A 131 -7.12 -8.57 12.25
N ASN A 132 -7.69 -7.56 11.59
CA ASN A 132 -8.86 -7.71 10.70
C ASN A 132 -8.57 -7.17 9.29
N PRO A 133 -7.61 -7.75 8.54
CA PRO A 133 -7.31 -7.27 7.19
C PRO A 133 -8.48 -7.54 6.22
N LYS A 134 -8.75 -6.60 5.33
CA LYS A 134 -9.61 -6.79 4.16
C LYS A 134 -8.77 -7.03 2.90
N CYS A 135 -9.40 -7.46 1.82
CA CYS A 135 -8.80 -7.58 0.49
C CYS A 135 -9.87 -7.46 -0.59
N PHE A 136 -9.47 -7.32 -1.85
CA PHE A 136 -10.40 -7.35 -3.00
C PHE A 136 -10.79 -8.78 -3.44
N GLY A 137 -10.44 -9.79 -2.66
CA GLY A 137 -10.52 -11.21 -3.01
C GLY A 137 -9.16 -11.89 -2.98
N LYS A 138 -9.19 -13.22 -3.12
CA LYS A 138 -7.99 -14.07 -3.08
C LYS A 138 -7.70 -14.68 -4.45
N ASN A 139 -6.42 -14.91 -4.73
CA ASN A 139 -5.95 -15.78 -5.80
C ASN A 139 -6.12 -17.25 -5.38
N LEU A 140 -5.93 -18.18 -6.31
CA LEU A 140 -6.05 -19.63 -6.04
C LEU A 140 -5.11 -20.12 -4.93
N ASN A 141 -3.92 -19.51 -4.79
CA ASN A 141 -2.98 -19.84 -3.72
C ASN A 141 -3.30 -19.14 -2.37
N GLY A 142 -4.45 -18.50 -2.24
CA GLY A 142 -4.92 -17.83 -1.03
C GLY A 142 -4.36 -16.42 -0.79
N THR A 143 -3.44 -15.93 -1.63
CA THR A 143 -2.88 -14.56 -1.53
C THR A 143 -3.90 -13.50 -1.96
N PRO A 144 -3.84 -12.25 -1.47
CA PRO A 144 -4.75 -11.19 -1.89
C PRO A 144 -4.56 -10.83 -3.37
N LYS A 145 -5.65 -10.51 -4.06
CA LYS A 145 -5.59 -9.99 -5.44
C LYS A 145 -4.91 -8.61 -5.48
N HIS A 146 -4.14 -8.38 -6.55
CA HIS A 146 -3.58 -7.05 -6.82
C HIS A 146 -4.64 -6.16 -7.49
N PRO A 147 -4.76 -4.87 -7.12
CA PRO A 147 -5.88 -4.01 -7.53
C PRO A 147 -5.85 -3.58 -9.01
N LEU A 148 -4.68 -3.59 -9.66
CA LEU A 148 -4.48 -3.00 -10.99
C LEU A 148 -5.53 -3.42 -12.03
N TYR A 149 -5.84 -4.73 -12.09
CA TYR A 149 -6.71 -5.31 -13.11
C TYR A 149 -8.13 -5.62 -12.61
N LEU A 150 -8.50 -5.14 -11.41
CA LEU A 150 -9.83 -5.40 -10.85
C LEU A 150 -10.84 -4.38 -11.33
N SER A 151 -12.09 -4.80 -11.54
CA SER A 151 -13.18 -3.88 -11.91
C SER A 151 -13.37 -2.76 -10.87
N SER A 152 -13.80 -1.57 -11.30
CA SER A 152 -14.09 -0.44 -10.40
C SER A 152 -15.16 -0.75 -9.35
N ASN A 153 -16.09 -1.66 -9.66
CA ASN A 153 -17.14 -2.11 -8.73
C ASN A 153 -16.67 -3.20 -7.74
N SER A 154 -15.38 -3.51 -7.70
CA SER A 154 -14.83 -4.53 -6.78
C SER A 154 -15.03 -4.09 -5.34
N LYS A 155 -15.59 -5.00 -4.53
CA LYS A 155 -15.83 -4.76 -3.10
C LYS A 155 -14.71 -5.35 -2.25
N LEU A 156 -14.53 -4.77 -1.07
CA LEU A 156 -13.65 -5.33 -0.04
C LEU A 156 -14.37 -6.46 0.71
N ILE A 157 -13.65 -7.56 0.95
CA ILE A 157 -14.07 -8.67 1.79
C ILE A 157 -13.06 -8.89 2.91
N LYS A 158 -13.45 -9.56 4.00
CA LYS A 158 -12.50 -10.01 5.03
C LYS A 158 -11.46 -10.94 4.39
N PHE A 159 -10.19 -10.69 4.66
CA PHE A 159 -9.12 -11.59 4.22
C PHE A 159 -9.03 -12.83 5.11
N ARG A 160 -9.28 -12.67 6.41
CA ARG A 160 -9.42 -13.76 7.40
C ARG A 160 -10.31 -13.33 8.55
#